data_AF-A0A374N839-F1
#
_entry.id   AF-A0A374N839-F1
#
_cell.length_a   1.000
_cell.length_b   1.000
_cell.length_c   1.000
_cell.angle_alpha   90.00
_cell.angle_beta   90.00
_cell.angle_gamma   90.00
#
_symmetry.space_group_name_H-M   'P 1'
#
loop_
_entity.id
_entity.type
_entity.pdbx_description
1 polymer ?
#
loop_
_entity_poly.entity_id
_entity_poly.type
_entity_poly.pdbx_seq_one_letter_code
_entity_poly.pdbx_strand_id
1 'polypeptide(L)'
;MDAYLSCTIQYKSGTKNKKTLNADTIHEFLCWDKDFNVWINESLVKDYVEKELYHAFNTVGAKRTIHSPGSGKFTISGGTYGNQIDIEAETKEIIKDIKNSKMITREPKYFIKVTGSNNGIGKNYVDVNISKQKLWYIRKNKIVFSSDIVTGDPTTGHSTPTGMYYVEFKKTDYTMRKYNAHVNYWMPIDTGTGVGLHDASWRGSFGGEIYHGNGSHGCINMPTSKASVLYHMLPVNTPVIVH
;
A
#
# COMPACT_ATOMS: atom_id res chain seq x y z
N MET A 1 -39.89 -6.21 -5.72
CA MET A 1 -38.79 -7.21 -5.58
C MET A 1 -38.05 -7.38 -6.89
N ASP A 2 -38.76 -7.65 -8.00
CA ASP A 2 -38.16 -7.88 -9.34
C ASP A 2 -37.26 -6.74 -9.84
N ALA A 3 -37.63 -5.48 -9.57
CA ALA A 3 -36.80 -4.32 -9.91
C ALA A 3 -35.41 -4.38 -9.24
N TYR A 4 -35.32 -4.79 -7.97
CA TYR A 4 -34.02 -4.92 -7.28
C TYR A 4 -33.20 -6.09 -7.81
N LEU A 5 -33.84 -7.23 -8.06
CA LEU A 5 -33.18 -8.46 -8.54
C LEU A 5 -32.73 -8.37 -10.00
N SER A 6 -33.27 -7.42 -10.77
CA SER A 6 -32.79 -7.13 -12.14
C SER A 6 -31.43 -6.40 -12.17
N CYS A 7 -30.95 -5.87 -11.04
CA CYS A 7 -29.65 -5.23 -10.95
C CYS A 7 -28.52 -6.26 -11.16
N THR A 8 -27.52 -5.88 -11.95
CA THR A 8 -26.29 -6.65 -12.14
C THR A 8 -25.10 -5.71 -12.18
N ILE A 9 -24.15 -5.92 -11.26
CA ILE A 9 -22.88 -5.18 -11.20
C ILE A 9 -21.75 -6.16 -11.47
N GLN A 10 -21.05 -5.96 -12.60
CA GLN A 10 -19.82 -6.69 -12.91
C GLN A 10 -18.61 -5.90 -12.41
N TYR A 11 -17.93 -6.43 -11.39
CA TYR A 11 -16.72 -5.83 -10.86
C TYR A 11 -15.49 -6.30 -11.63
N LYS A 12 -14.73 -5.35 -12.17
CA LYS A 12 -13.50 -5.59 -12.94
C LYS A 12 -12.25 -5.11 -12.21
N SER A 13 -11.11 -5.71 -12.57
CA SER A 13 -9.78 -5.15 -12.32
C SER A 13 -9.00 -5.22 -13.63
N GLY A 14 -8.78 -4.06 -14.25
CA GLY A 14 -8.31 -3.99 -15.63
C GLY A 14 -9.32 -4.66 -16.58
N THR A 15 -8.86 -5.61 -17.39
CA THR A 15 -9.73 -6.32 -18.35
C THR A 15 -10.44 -7.55 -17.75
N LYS A 16 -10.10 -7.96 -16.52
CA LYS A 16 -10.61 -9.19 -15.92
C LYS A 16 -11.82 -8.92 -15.04
N ASN A 17 -12.88 -9.69 -15.26
CA ASN A 17 -13.97 -9.82 -14.30
C ASN A 17 -13.44 -10.53 -13.05
N LYS A 18 -13.76 -9.96 -11.90
CA LYS A 18 -13.28 -10.42 -10.58
C LYS A 18 -14.43 -10.90 -9.71
N LYS A 19 -15.56 -10.21 -9.74
CA LYS A 19 -16.77 -10.57 -9.00
C LYS A 19 -18.00 -10.08 -9.76
N THR A 20 -19.11 -10.77 -9.58
CA THR A 20 -20.43 -10.33 -10.07
C THR A 20 -21.35 -10.24 -8.87
N LEU A 21 -22.08 -9.13 -8.76
CA LEU A 21 -23.22 -8.97 -7.87
C LEU A 21 -24.48 -9.00 -8.72
N ASN A 22 -25.35 -9.98 -8.50
CA ASN A 22 -26.59 -10.23 -9.25
C ASN A 22 -27.68 -10.73 -8.28
N ALA A 23 -28.82 -11.18 -8.81
CA ALA A 23 -29.94 -11.71 -8.02
C ALA A 23 -29.52 -12.78 -6.99
N ASP A 24 -28.57 -13.66 -7.33
CA ASP A 24 -28.09 -14.75 -6.47
C ASP A 24 -27.45 -14.25 -5.16
N THR A 25 -27.02 -12.98 -5.12
CA THR A 25 -26.51 -12.35 -3.90
C THR A 25 -27.42 -11.23 -3.40
N ILE A 26 -28.00 -10.44 -4.30
CA ILE A 26 -28.82 -9.28 -3.93
C ILE A 26 -30.02 -9.70 -3.08
N HIS A 27 -30.58 -10.89 -3.29
CA HIS A 27 -31.71 -11.38 -2.49
C HIS A 27 -31.38 -11.47 -0.99
N GLU A 28 -30.11 -11.70 -0.63
CA GLU A 28 -29.65 -11.74 0.77
C GLU A 28 -29.68 -10.36 1.43
N PHE A 29 -29.63 -9.28 0.65
CA PHE A 29 -29.66 -7.91 1.18
C PHE A 29 -31.06 -7.40 1.44
N LEU A 30 -32.09 -8.09 0.93
CA LEU A 30 -33.47 -7.63 0.99
C LEU A 30 -34.14 -8.08 2.29
N CYS A 31 -34.84 -7.14 2.92
CA CYS A 31 -35.73 -7.41 4.04
C CYS A 31 -37.15 -7.02 3.65
N TRP A 32 -38.13 -7.63 4.32
CA TRP A 32 -39.54 -7.32 4.13
C TRP A 32 -40.30 -7.41 5.45
N ASP A 33 -41.39 -6.66 5.55
CA ASP A 33 -42.33 -6.72 6.67
C ASP A 33 -43.54 -7.60 6.34
N LYS A 34 -44.52 -7.62 7.25
CA LYS A 34 -45.76 -8.39 7.09
C LYS A 34 -46.65 -7.86 5.95
N ASP A 35 -46.44 -6.62 5.54
CA ASP A 35 -47.17 -5.95 4.46
C ASP A 35 -46.42 -6.04 3.12
N PHE A 36 -45.33 -6.82 3.06
CA PHE A 36 -44.46 -6.99 1.90
C PHE A 36 -43.76 -5.71 1.44
N ASN A 37 -43.58 -4.72 2.32
CA ASN A 37 -42.73 -3.58 2.02
C ASN A 37 -41.28 -4.04 2.01
N VAL A 38 -40.61 -3.92 0.86
CA VAL A 38 -39.23 -4.39 0.70
C VAL A 38 -38.23 -3.24 0.82
N TRP A 39 -37.20 -3.41 1.65
CA TRP A 39 -36.06 -2.49 1.74
C TRP A 39 -34.72 -3.24 1.67
N ILE A 40 -33.65 -2.48 1.43
CA ILE A 40 -32.28 -3.00 1.40
C ILE A 40 -31.66 -2.80 2.78
N ASN A 41 -31.13 -3.86 3.37
CA ASN A 41 -30.39 -3.81 4.63
C ASN A 41 -28.95 -3.38 4.36
N GLU A 42 -28.62 -2.14 4.74
CA GLU A 42 -27.30 -1.54 4.54
C GLU A 42 -26.17 -2.32 5.22
N SER A 43 -26.42 -2.90 6.40
CA SER A 43 -25.42 -3.71 7.10
C SER A 43 -25.07 -4.99 6.32
N LEU A 44 -26.05 -5.63 5.67
CA LEU A 44 -25.79 -6.83 4.85
C LEU A 44 -25.02 -6.48 3.56
N VAL A 45 -25.30 -5.32 2.96
CA VAL A 45 -24.50 -4.81 1.83
C VAL A 45 -23.07 -4.51 2.28
N LYS A 46 -22.91 -3.86 3.43
CA LYS A 46 -21.59 -3.56 4.00
C LYS A 46 -20.80 -4.84 4.28
N ASP A 47 -21.43 -5.84 4.88
CA ASP A 47 -20.85 -7.16 5.10
C ASP A 47 -20.37 -7.80 3.80
N TYR A 48 -21.15 -7.70 2.71
CA TYR A 48 -20.71 -8.16 1.39
C TYR A 48 -19.48 -7.40 0.89
N VAL A 49 -19.44 -6.07 1.05
CA VAL A 49 -18.26 -5.29 0.67
C VAL A 49 -17.03 -5.73 1.48
N GLU A 50 -17.17 -5.94 2.78
CA GLU A 50 -16.08 -6.34 3.68
C GLU A 50 -15.60 -7.79 3.49
N LYS A 51 -16.50 -8.72 3.18
CA LYS A 51 -16.18 -10.15 3.07
C LYS A 51 -15.87 -10.58 1.64
N GLU A 52 -16.47 -9.95 0.64
CA GLU A 52 -16.33 -10.38 -0.76
C GLU A 52 -15.47 -9.41 -1.56
N LEU A 53 -15.85 -8.13 -1.60
CA LEU A 53 -15.13 -7.16 -2.43
C LEU A 53 -13.76 -6.83 -1.85
N TYR A 54 -13.65 -6.63 -0.54
CA TYR A 54 -12.39 -6.33 0.14
C TYR A 54 -11.33 -7.38 -0.20
N HIS A 55 -11.63 -8.67 -0.04
CA HIS A 55 -10.67 -9.74 -0.34
C HIS A 55 -10.36 -9.86 -1.83
N ALA A 56 -11.31 -9.55 -2.72
CA ALA A 56 -11.12 -9.65 -4.16
C ALA A 56 -10.28 -8.50 -4.76
N PHE A 57 -10.33 -7.30 -4.19
CA PHE A 57 -9.79 -6.07 -4.78
C PHE A 57 -8.73 -5.36 -3.93
N ASN A 58 -8.69 -5.56 -2.62
CA ASN A 58 -7.62 -4.96 -1.81
C ASN A 58 -6.29 -5.65 -2.09
N THR A 59 -5.26 -4.83 -2.20
CA THR A 59 -3.88 -5.31 -2.43
C THR A 59 -2.90 -4.78 -1.40
N VAL A 60 -3.33 -3.88 -0.50
CA VAL A 60 -2.58 -3.56 0.73
C VAL A 60 -2.35 -4.85 1.51
N GLY A 61 -1.12 -5.08 1.97
CA GLY A 61 -0.72 -6.29 2.69
C GLY A 61 -0.65 -7.57 1.86
N ALA A 62 -1.21 -7.60 0.64
CA ALA A 62 -1.22 -8.80 -0.19
C ALA A 62 0.18 -9.25 -0.60
N LYS A 63 0.38 -10.56 -0.69
CA LYS A 63 1.65 -11.19 -1.09
C LYS A 63 1.96 -10.89 -2.56
N ARG A 64 3.18 -10.45 -2.85
CA ARG A 64 3.66 -10.12 -4.21
C ARG A 64 5.07 -10.64 -4.44
N THR A 65 5.30 -11.24 -5.61
CA THR A 65 6.63 -11.66 -6.04
C THR A 65 7.25 -10.57 -6.92
N ILE A 66 8.44 -10.12 -6.53
CA ILE A 66 9.17 -9.02 -7.15
C ILE A 66 10.43 -9.57 -7.82
N HIS A 67 10.76 -9.01 -8.98
CA HIS A 67 12.04 -9.23 -9.65
C HIS A 67 12.77 -7.90 -9.69
N SER A 68 13.71 -7.73 -8.75
CA SER A 68 14.55 -6.53 -8.67
C SER A 68 15.90 -6.77 -9.35
N PRO A 69 16.38 -5.83 -10.18
CA PRO A 69 17.75 -5.84 -10.66
C PRO A 69 18.82 -5.87 -9.53
N GLY A 70 18.55 -5.29 -8.36
CA GLY A 70 19.50 -5.22 -7.24
C GLY A 70 19.45 -6.44 -6.31
N SER A 71 18.25 -6.98 -6.10
CA SER A 71 18.01 -8.03 -5.10
C SER A 71 17.64 -9.40 -5.70
N GLY A 72 17.45 -9.51 -7.01
CA GLY A 72 16.95 -10.73 -7.63
C GLY A 72 15.45 -10.94 -7.39
N LYS A 73 15.03 -12.21 -7.30
CA LYS A 73 13.63 -12.58 -7.09
C LYS A 73 13.35 -12.81 -5.61
N PHE A 74 12.33 -12.14 -5.08
CA PHE A 74 11.87 -12.33 -3.71
C PHE A 74 10.36 -12.16 -3.61
N THR A 75 9.77 -12.56 -2.48
CA THR A 75 8.34 -12.41 -2.23
C THR A 75 8.12 -11.67 -0.93
N ILE A 76 7.26 -10.66 -0.97
CA ILE A 76 6.97 -9.77 0.15
C ILE A 76 5.46 -9.69 0.38
N SER A 77 5.04 -9.48 1.62
CA SER A 77 3.67 -9.18 2.03
C SER A 77 3.71 -8.11 3.12
N GLY A 78 2.56 -7.56 3.49
CA GLY A 78 2.49 -6.47 4.47
C GLY A 78 2.78 -5.09 3.87
N GLY A 79 2.89 -4.10 4.76
CA GLY A 79 3.00 -2.69 4.41
C GLY A 79 1.66 -2.05 3.99
N THR A 80 1.71 -0.75 3.69
CA THR A 80 0.56 0.13 3.47
C THR A 80 0.26 0.43 2.00
N TYR A 81 1.10 -0.04 1.06
CA TYR A 81 0.96 0.28 -0.36
C TYR A 81 0.08 -0.71 -1.13
N GLY A 82 -1.01 -0.20 -1.70
CA GLY A 82 -1.88 -0.96 -2.58
C GLY A 82 -3.25 -0.33 -2.74
N ASN A 83 -4.13 -1.03 -3.43
CA ASN A 83 -5.54 -0.71 -3.47
C ASN A 83 -6.19 -1.01 -2.11
N GLN A 84 -7.00 -0.07 -1.65
CA GLN A 84 -7.86 -0.21 -0.49
C GLN A 84 -9.24 0.32 -0.83
N ILE A 85 -10.23 -0.57 -0.83
CA ILE A 85 -11.64 -0.22 -1.03
C ILE A 85 -12.09 0.74 0.07
N ASP A 86 -12.90 1.72 -0.32
CA ASP A 86 -13.69 2.52 0.60
C ASP A 86 -15.01 1.78 0.88
N ILE A 87 -15.06 1.08 2.01
CA ILE A 87 -16.20 0.21 2.37
C ILE A 87 -17.50 1.02 2.44
N GLU A 88 -17.46 2.21 3.04
CA GLU A 88 -18.64 3.05 3.25
C GLU A 88 -19.12 3.66 1.94
N ALA A 89 -18.21 4.20 1.13
CA ALA A 89 -18.56 4.77 -0.16
C ALA A 89 -19.06 3.71 -1.15
N GLU A 90 -18.46 2.52 -1.13
CA GLU A 90 -18.86 1.42 -2.00
C GLU A 90 -20.23 0.85 -1.59
N THR A 91 -20.48 0.69 -0.29
CA THR A 91 -21.79 0.25 0.23
C THR A 91 -22.91 1.17 -0.26
N LYS A 92 -22.71 2.48 -0.15
CA LYS A 92 -23.69 3.48 -0.61
C LYS A 92 -23.91 3.44 -2.13
N GLU A 93 -22.84 3.25 -2.90
CA GLU A 93 -22.95 3.14 -4.36
C GLU A 93 -23.70 1.85 -4.77
N ILE A 94 -23.44 0.71 -4.12
CA ILE A 94 -24.18 -0.53 -4.37
C ILE A 94 -25.67 -0.35 -4.11
N ILE A 95 -26.04 0.23 -2.96
CA ILE A 95 -27.45 0.48 -2.63
C ILE A 95 -28.11 1.36 -3.70
N LYS A 96 -27.41 2.40 -4.16
CA LYS A 96 -27.88 3.27 -5.24
C LYS A 96 -28.03 2.51 -6.56
N ASP A 97 -27.08 1.66 -6.91
CA ASP A 97 -27.11 0.86 -8.14
C ASP A 97 -28.27 -0.15 -8.13
N ILE A 98 -28.51 -0.82 -6.99
CA ILE A 98 -29.63 -1.76 -6.79
C ILE A 98 -30.98 -1.03 -6.88
N LYS A 99 -31.14 0.12 -6.21
CA LYS A 99 -32.38 0.91 -6.25
C LYS A 99 -32.74 1.40 -7.65
N ASN A 100 -31.75 1.58 -8.52
CA ASN A 100 -31.92 2.03 -9.90
C ASN A 100 -31.82 0.89 -10.92
N SER A 101 -31.87 -0.38 -10.50
CA SER A 101 -31.88 -1.55 -11.38
C SER A 101 -30.75 -1.54 -12.41
N LYS A 102 -29.55 -1.10 -12.01
CA LYS A 102 -28.44 -0.89 -12.94
C LYS A 102 -27.90 -2.21 -13.48
N MET A 103 -27.60 -2.25 -14.78
CA MET A 103 -26.79 -3.28 -15.41
C MET A 103 -25.47 -2.65 -15.83
N ILE A 104 -24.46 -2.71 -14.97
CA ILE A 104 -23.23 -1.93 -15.12
C ILE A 104 -21.98 -2.76 -14.89
N THR A 105 -20.88 -2.28 -15.44
CA THR A 105 -19.53 -2.76 -15.17
C THR A 105 -18.72 -1.64 -14.58
N ARG A 106 -18.12 -1.84 -13.41
CA ARG A 106 -17.27 -0.84 -12.76
C ARG A 106 -16.22 -1.47 -11.85
N GLU A 107 -15.29 -0.68 -11.38
CA GLU A 107 -14.45 -1.05 -10.23
C GLU A 107 -15.16 -0.58 -8.94
N PRO A 108 -14.81 -1.13 -7.75
CA PRO A 108 -15.31 -0.58 -6.50
C PRO A 108 -14.74 0.83 -6.24
N LYS A 109 -15.36 1.58 -5.35
CA LYS A 109 -14.80 2.82 -4.79
C LYS A 109 -13.58 2.47 -3.94
N TYR A 110 -12.54 3.29 -4.08
CA TYR A 110 -11.28 3.09 -3.38
C TYR A 110 -10.95 4.31 -2.53
N PHE A 111 -10.50 4.07 -1.29
CA PHE A 111 -9.85 5.08 -0.46
C PHE A 111 -8.43 5.36 -0.98
N ILE A 112 -7.71 4.29 -1.35
CA ILE A 112 -6.41 4.37 -2.02
C ILE A 112 -6.49 3.50 -3.28
N LYS A 113 -6.15 4.08 -4.42
CA LYS A 113 -6.04 3.36 -5.69
C LYS A 113 -4.67 3.58 -6.28
N VAL A 114 -3.93 2.50 -6.46
CA VAL A 114 -2.64 2.52 -7.13
C VAL A 114 -2.83 2.17 -8.61
N THR A 115 -2.11 2.86 -9.48
CA THR A 115 -2.18 2.65 -10.94
C THR A 115 -0.88 2.06 -11.46
N GLY A 116 -0.97 1.25 -12.53
CA GLY A 116 0.17 0.61 -13.16
C GLY A 116 0.27 -0.89 -12.93
N SER A 117 1.21 -1.53 -13.64
CA SER A 117 1.41 -2.98 -13.60
C SER A 117 1.85 -3.48 -12.21
N ASN A 118 1.65 -4.77 -11.94
CA ASN A 118 2.03 -5.43 -10.68
C ASN A 118 1.45 -4.72 -9.45
N ASN A 119 0.15 -4.41 -9.48
CA ASN A 119 -0.56 -3.71 -8.40
C ASN A 119 0.12 -2.38 -8.01
N GLY A 120 0.44 -1.57 -9.03
CA GLY A 120 0.98 -0.22 -8.84
C GLY A 120 2.48 -0.11 -8.59
N ILE A 121 3.24 -1.21 -8.54
CA ILE A 121 4.71 -1.14 -8.40
C ILE A 121 5.34 -0.59 -9.68
N GLY A 122 4.78 -0.97 -10.84
CA GLY A 122 5.27 -0.54 -12.13
C GLY A 122 6.73 -0.94 -12.36
N LYS A 123 7.49 0.00 -12.92
CA LYS A 123 8.92 -0.16 -13.26
C LYS A 123 9.81 0.85 -12.52
N ASN A 124 9.23 1.63 -11.60
CA ASN A 124 9.92 2.67 -10.85
C ASN A 124 9.61 2.48 -9.36
N TYR A 125 10.59 2.08 -8.57
CA TYR A 125 10.42 1.79 -7.14
C TYR A 125 11.77 1.80 -6.43
N VAL A 126 11.74 1.96 -5.11
CA VAL A 126 12.89 1.79 -4.23
C VAL A 126 12.90 0.35 -3.71
N ASP A 127 14.04 -0.30 -3.81
CA ASP A 127 14.33 -1.62 -3.27
C ASP A 127 15.27 -1.46 -2.07
N VAL A 128 14.75 -1.70 -0.86
CA VAL A 128 15.51 -1.70 0.39
C VAL A 128 15.69 -3.15 0.82
N ASN A 129 16.94 -3.63 0.78
CA ASN A 129 17.32 -4.96 1.20
C ASN A 129 18.04 -4.89 2.54
N ILE A 130 17.36 -5.32 3.60
CA ILE A 130 17.86 -5.38 4.98
C ILE A 130 19.02 -6.37 5.06
N SER A 131 18.90 -7.57 4.47
CA SER A 131 19.97 -8.58 4.55
C SER A 131 21.30 -8.11 3.92
N LYS A 132 21.24 -7.27 2.89
CA LYS A 132 22.41 -6.69 2.23
C LYS A 132 22.78 -5.30 2.76
N GLN A 133 21.99 -4.75 3.67
CA GLN A 133 22.04 -3.34 4.10
C GLN A 133 22.25 -2.38 2.94
N LYS A 134 21.43 -2.53 1.91
CA LYS A 134 21.57 -1.79 0.65
C LYS A 134 20.23 -1.35 0.09
N LEU A 135 20.24 -0.16 -0.49
CA LEU A 135 19.12 0.45 -1.16
C LEU A 135 19.45 0.67 -2.63
N TRP A 136 18.51 0.34 -3.52
CA TRP A 136 18.53 0.72 -4.92
C TRP A 136 17.28 1.51 -5.28
N TYR A 137 17.45 2.56 -6.10
CA TYR A 137 16.34 3.16 -6.80
C TYR A 137 16.32 2.65 -8.23
N ILE A 138 15.22 2.01 -8.60
CA ILE A 138 14.98 1.44 -9.91
C ILE A 138 14.10 2.41 -10.69
N ARG A 139 14.50 2.73 -11.93
CA ARG A 139 13.67 3.43 -12.91
C ARG A 139 13.70 2.69 -14.23
N LYS A 140 12.53 2.47 -14.83
CA LYS A 140 12.35 1.69 -16.05
C LYS A 140 13.07 0.31 -15.98
N ASN A 141 12.99 -0.37 -14.83
CA ASN A 141 13.66 -1.65 -14.55
C ASN A 141 15.20 -1.62 -14.59
N LYS A 142 15.83 -0.44 -14.46
CA LYS A 142 17.28 -0.28 -14.34
C LYS A 142 17.64 0.41 -13.02
N ILE A 143 18.74 0.01 -12.41
CA ILE A 143 19.30 0.70 -11.25
C ILE A 143 19.79 2.07 -11.73
N VAL A 144 19.26 3.14 -11.14
CA VAL A 144 19.70 4.53 -11.42
C VAL A 144 20.40 5.17 -10.22
N PHE A 145 20.27 4.57 -9.04
CA PHE A 145 20.95 5.00 -7.82
C PHE A 145 21.08 3.82 -6.86
N SER A 146 22.15 3.83 -6.06
CA SER A 146 22.31 2.92 -4.94
C SER A 146 23.05 3.58 -3.78
N SER A 147 22.77 3.09 -2.58
CA SER A 147 23.49 3.45 -1.35
C SER A 147 23.55 2.25 -0.42
N ASP A 148 24.67 2.08 0.26
CA ASP A 148 24.68 1.30 1.50
C ASP A 148 23.92 2.10 2.57
N ILE A 149 23.25 1.40 3.47
CA ILE A 149 22.32 1.97 4.47
C ILE A 149 22.55 1.35 5.84
N VAL A 150 21.89 1.88 6.87
CA VAL A 150 21.73 1.20 8.16
C VAL A 150 20.26 1.19 8.55
N THR A 151 19.65 0.00 8.59
CA THR A 151 18.26 -0.20 8.98
C THR A 151 18.11 -0.26 10.50
N GLY A 152 16.88 -0.48 10.94
CA GLY A 152 16.52 -0.70 12.33
C GLY A 152 17.20 -1.90 12.95
N ASP A 153 17.46 -1.82 14.25
CA ASP A 153 18.18 -2.83 15.01
C ASP A 153 17.26 -3.95 15.53
N PRO A 154 17.37 -5.19 15.03
CA PRO A 154 16.54 -6.28 15.50
C PRO A 154 16.88 -6.72 16.93
N THR A 155 18.11 -6.50 17.40
CA THR A 155 18.57 -6.96 18.72
C THR A 155 17.97 -6.14 19.86
N THR A 156 17.45 -4.94 19.56
CA THR A 156 16.81 -4.04 20.51
C THR A 156 15.29 -3.90 20.27
N GLY A 157 14.70 -4.75 19.43
CA GLY A 157 13.27 -4.70 19.10
C GLY A 157 12.90 -3.52 18.19
N HIS A 158 13.87 -3.00 17.43
CA HIS A 158 13.73 -1.84 16.55
C HIS A 158 13.90 -2.18 15.07
N SER A 159 13.62 -3.43 14.68
CA SER A 159 13.65 -3.88 13.29
C SER A 159 12.90 -2.91 12.37
N THR A 160 13.48 -2.58 11.21
CA THR A 160 12.72 -1.94 10.14
C THR A 160 11.63 -2.91 9.67
N PRO A 161 10.35 -2.50 9.68
CA PRO A 161 9.26 -3.38 9.26
C PRO A 161 9.35 -3.69 7.77
N THR A 162 9.29 -4.97 7.42
CA THR A 162 9.26 -5.43 6.03
C THR A 162 7.88 -5.20 5.43
N GLY A 163 7.81 -4.84 4.16
CA GLY A 163 6.53 -4.65 3.50
C GLY A 163 6.61 -3.78 2.26
N MET A 164 5.43 -3.51 1.71
CA MET A 164 5.25 -2.60 0.60
C MET A 164 4.74 -1.25 1.08
N TYR A 165 5.53 -0.21 0.86
CA TYR A 165 5.26 1.16 1.27
C TYR A 165 5.39 2.11 0.09
N TYR A 166 5.32 3.41 0.35
CA TYR A 166 5.51 4.45 -0.64
C TYR A 166 6.02 5.71 0.04
N VAL A 167 6.73 6.57 -0.69
CA VAL A 167 7.13 7.88 -0.17
C VAL A 167 5.87 8.73 0.03
N GLU A 168 5.42 8.90 1.26
CA GLU A 168 4.15 9.59 1.57
C GLU A 168 4.25 11.10 1.29
N PHE A 169 5.37 11.69 1.67
CA PHE A 169 5.72 13.07 1.38
C PHE A 169 7.23 13.25 1.50
N LYS A 170 7.69 14.50 1.35
CA LYS A 170 9.11 14.85 1.45
C LYS A 170 9.26 16.16 2.22
N LYS A 171 10.23 16.23 3.14
CA LYS A 171 10.58 17.46 3.85
C LYS A 171 12.09 17.62 3.95
N THR A 172 12.55 18.86 3.84
CA THR A 172 13.90 19.24 4.26
C THR A 172 13.84 19.86 5.65
N ASP A 173 14.99 19.93 6.34
CA ASP A 173 15.11 20.60 7.65
C ASP A 173 14.04 20.10 8.65
N TYR A 174 14.04 18.79 8.91
CA TYR A 174 13.00 18.13 9.65
C TYR A 174 13.51 17.61 11.00
N THR A 175 12.83 18.01 12.07
CA THR A 175 13.07 17.46 13.42
C THR A 175 12.08 16.33 13.70
N MET A 176 12.61 15.11 13.83
CA MET A 176 11.84 13.92 14.18
C MET A 176 11.42 13.99 15.66
N ARG A 177 10.15 14.33 15.91
CA ARG A 177 9.62 14.59 17.27
C ARG A 177 9.89 13.47 18.28
N LYS A 178 9.74 12.21 17.87
CA LYS A 178 9.90 11.05 18.77
C LYS A 178 11.33 10.87 19.28
N TYR A 179 12.32 11.28 18.50
CA TYR A 179 13.74 11.06 18.80
C TYR A 179 14.52 12.36 19.00
N ASN A 180 13.84 13.51 18.86
CA ASN A 180 14.43 14.84 18.82
C ASN A 180 15.67 14.94 17.91
N ALA A 181 15.66 14.20 16.81
CA ALA A 181 16.76 14.11 15.86
C ALA A 181 16.49 15.01 14.66
N HIS A 182 17.44 15.88 14.33
CA HIS A 182 17.40 16.71 13.14
C HIS A 182 17.92 15.94 11.93
N VAL A 183 17.21 16.01 10.81
CA VAL A 183 17.62 15.44 9.52
C VAL A 183 17.41 16.47 8.41
N ASN A 184 18.32 16.49 7.45
CA ASN A 184 18.26 17.42 6.33
C ASN A 184 17.25 16.98 5.26
N TYR A 185 17.05 15.67 5.09
CA TYR A 185 16.18 15.08 4.08
C TYR A 185 15.32 13.97 4.69
N TRP A 186 14.03 14.23 4.84
CA TRP A 186 13.05 13.29 5.38
C TRP A 186 12.10 12.78 4.30
N MET A 187 12.04 11.46 4.14
CA MET A 187 11.18 10.73 3.19
C MET A 187 10.44 9.61 3.93
N PRO A 188 9.34 9.91 4.63
CA PRO A 188 8.55 8.91 5.36
C PRO A 188 7.91 7.92 4.40
N ILE A 189 7.85 6.67 4.85
CA ILE A 189 7.19 5.57 4.13
C ILE A 189 6.05 4.94 4.91
N ASP A 190 6.01 5.19 6.21
CA ASP A 190 4.93 4.80 7.11
C ASP A 190 4.87 5.80 8.26
N THR A 191 4.04 6.84 8.13
CA THR A 191 3.86 7.82 9.20
C THR A 191 3.15 7.27 10.43
N GLY A 192 2.40 6.18 10.30
CA GLY A 192 1.75 5.51 11.41
C GLY A 192 2.76 4.93 12.41
N THR A 193 3.88 4.41 11.91
CA THR A 193 4.99 3.91 12.74
C THR A 193 6.12 4.92 12.92
N GLY A 194 6.18 5.95 12.06
CA GLY A 194 7.23 6.95 12.03
C GLY A 194 8.49 6.50 11.27
N VAL A 195 8.38 5.47 10.44
CA VAL A 195 9.49 4.92 9.65
C VAL A 195 9.66 5.70 8.33
N GLY A 196 10.91 6.01 8.00
CA GLY A 196 11.27 6.72 6.78
C GLY A 196 12.73 6.57 6.40
N LEU A 197 13.07 7.09 5.22
CA LEU A 197 14.44 7.24 4.76
C LEU A 197 14.93 8.64 5.10
N HIS A 198 16.16 8.73 5.63
CA HIS A 198 16.77 10.02 5.91
C HIS A 198 18.29 9.95 6.00
N ASP A 199 18.92 11.11 5.96
CA ASP A 199 20.34 11.24 6.28
C ASP A 199 20.62 10.97 7.76
N ALA A 200 21.77 10.35 8.01
CA ALA A 200 22.29 10.11 9.34
C ALA A 200 23.71 10.66 9.44
N SER A 201 23.83 11.98 9.56
CA SER A 201 25.12 12.70 9.64
C SER A 201 25.99 12.26 10.82
N TRP A 202 25.39 11.66 11.84
CA TRP A 202 26.07 11.11 13.00
C TRP A 202 26.78 9.76 12.74
N ARG A 203 26.58 9.12 11.58
CA ARG A 203 27.19 7.83 11.25
C ARG A 203 28.43 8.00 10.37
N GLY A 204 29.53 7.38 10.79
CA GLY A 204 30.78 7.32 10.01
C GLY A 204 30.82 6.21 8.94
N SER A 205 29.98 5.18 9.05
CA SER A 205 29.93 4.05 8.12
C SER A 205 28.50 3.50 7.95
N PHE A 206 28.28 2.80 6.83
CA PHE A 206 27.00 2.23 6.42
C PHE A 206 27.22 0.86 5.79
N GLY A 207 26.19 0.00 5.79
CA GLY A 207 26.26 -1.36 5.26
C GLY A 207 26.69 -2.42 6.28
N GLY A 208 26.89 -3.64 5.78
CA GLY A 208 27.37 -4.79 6.56
C GLY A 208 26.43 -5.17 7.70
N GLU A 209 26.99 -5.60 8.83
CA GLU A 209 26.22 -6.04 10.00
C GLU A 209 25.98 -4.92 11.03
N ILE A 210 26.24 -3.64 10.69
CA ILE A 210 26.12 -2.50 11.62
C ILE A 210 24.72 -2.46 12.26
N TYR A 211 23.70 -2.85 11.51
CA TYR A 211 22.32 -2.84 12.00
C TYR A 211 22.09 -3.80 13.17
N HIS A 212 22.91 -4.85 13.36
CA HIS A 212 22.86 -5.72 14.53
C HIS A 212 23.63 -5.10 15.69
N GLY A 213 22.90 -4.51 16.64
CA GLY A 213 23.47 -3.90 17.85
C GLY A 213 23.87 -2.43 17.71
N ASN A 214 23.85 -1.87 16.50
CA ASN A 214 24.05 -0.44 16.27
C ASN A 214 23.17 0.09 15.10
N GLY A 215 21.97 -0.46 14.96
CA GLY A 215 20.98 -0.05 13.98
C GLY A 215 20.23 1.22 14.36
N SER A 216 19.21 1.57 13.58
CA SER A 216 18.29 2.67 13.87
C SER A 216 17.12 2.23 14.77
N HIS A 217 16.19 3.15 15.07
CA HIS A 217 14.91 2.82 15.70
C HIS A 217 13.81 2.43 14.69
N GLY A 218 14.19 1.81 13.58
CA GLY A 218 13.31 1.37 12.49
C GLY A 218 13.48 2.12 11.17
N CYS A 219 14.03 3.33 11.18
CA CYS A 219 14.29 4.11 9.98
C CYS A 219 15.44 3.56 9.11
N ILE A 220 15.50 4.00 7.86
CA ILE A 220 16.56 3.65 6.92
C ILE A 220 17.56 4.82 6.89
N ASN A 221 18.65 4.68 7.64
CA ASN A 221 19.71 5.68 7.70
C ASN A 221 20.55 5.64 6.43
N MET A 222 20.83 6.81 5.87
CA MET A 222 21.63 6.98 4.66
C MET A 222 22.79 7.97 4.87
N PRO A 223 23.90 7.85 4.12
CA PRO A 223 24.89 8.91 4.04
C PRO A 223 24.24 10.22 3.57
N THR A 224 24.57 11.35 4.17
CA THR A 224 23.90 12.64 3.89
C THR A 224 23.93 13.03 2.41
N SER A 225 25.06 12.83 1.73
CA SER A 225 25.17 13.08 0.29
C SER A 225 24.24 12.19 -0.54
N LYS A 226 24.12 10.91 -0.16
CA LYS A 226 23.26 9.92 -0.83
C LYS A 226 21.77 10.20 -0.57
N ALA A 227 21.41 10.56 0.66
CA ALA A 227 20.06 10.99 1.00
C ALA A 227 19.62 12.21 0.19
N SER A 228 20.50 13.22 0.05
CA SER A 228 20.24 14.39 -0.78
C SER A 228 19.96 14.03 -2.23
N VAL A 229 20.82 13.21 -2.86
CA VAL A 229 20.61 12.78 -4.25
C VAL A 229 19.29 12.02 -4.38
N LEU A 230 19.05 11.02 -3.51
CA LEU A 230 17.82 10.23 -3.57
C LEU A 230 16.58 11.09 -3.36
N TYR A 231 16.62 12.02 -2.40
CA TYR A 231 15.56 12.99 -2.17
C TYR A 231 15.21 13.73 -3.45
N HIS A 232 16.16 14.35 -4.14
CA HIS A 232 15.86 15.09 -5.37
C HIS A 232 15.40 14.17 -6.53
N MET A 233 15.84 12.91 -6.55
CA MET A 233 15.44 11.95 -7.57
C MET A 233 14.04 11.35 -7.37
N LEU A 234 13.56 11.22 -6.12
CA LEU A 234 12.33 10.49 -5.79
C LEU A 234 11.08 11.38 -5.89
N PRO A 235 10.13 11.03 -6.76
CA PRO A 235 8.76 11.53 -6.67
C PRO A 235 8.07 11.04 -5.38
N VAL A 236 7.16 11.86 -4.85
CA VAL A 236 6.15 11.41 -3.88
C VAL A 236 5.30 10.30 -4.51
N ASN A 237 4.79 9.38 -3.69
CA ASN A 237 4.09 8.15 -4.08
C ASN A 237 4.96 7.11 -4.80
N THR A 238 6.28 7.29 -4.86
CA THR A 238 7.17 6.22 -5.35
C THR A 238 7.06 5.01 -4.43
N PRO A 239 6.76 3.80 -4.95
CA PRO A 239 6.73 2.58 -4.15
C PRO A 239 8.10 2.30 -3.51
N VAL A 240 8.09 1.88 -2.25
CA VAL A 240 9.27 1.48 -1.49
C VAL A 240 9.04 0.06 -0.97
N ILE A 241 9.91 -0.85 -1.36
CA ILE A 241 9.82 -2.27 -0.99
C ILE A 241 10.93 -2.54 0.03
N VAL A 242 10.55 -2.99 1.23
CA VAL A 242 11.49 -3.32 2.31
C VAL A 242 11.44 -4.82 2.57
N HIS A 243 12.58 -5.49 2.46
CA HIS A 243 12.71 -6.95 2.62
C HIS A 243 14.05 -7.35 3.22
#